data_AF-A0A2K0AX48-F1
#
_entry.id   AF-A0A2K0AX48-F1
#
_cell.length_a   1.000
_cell.length_b   1.000
_cell.length_c   1.000
_cell.angle_alpha   90.00
_cell.angle_beta   90.00
_cell.angle_gamma   90.00
#
_symmetry.space_group_name_H-M   'P 1'
#
loop_
_entity.id
_entity.type
_entity.pdbx_description
1 polymer ?
#
loop_
_entity_poly.entity_id
_entity_poly.type
_entity_poly.pdbx_seq_one_letter_code
_entity_poly.pdbx_strand_id
1 'polypeptide(L)'
;MSCFVHPEKDFNVLAKYFKEELGVGANFTQRLIDNLFRFEVMSCNHRYGENDDRKSVFLYQGDAYRELDSITSIDALKLLDGIKLQCSNISSDKLLEKVYSIFRKIVEGILHHSNLSYEYDKSEEYEQSVWM
;
A
#
# COMPACT_ATOMS: atom_id res chain seq x y z
N MET A 1 4.62 7.37 -17.30
CA MET A 1 3.90 7.36 -16.01
C MET A 1 4.49 8.42 -15.11
N SER A 2 3.67 9.35 -14.61
CA SER A 2 4.06 10.26 -13.51
C SER A 2 4.30 9.45 -12.23
N CYS A 3 5.22 9.90 -11.38
CA CYS A 3 5.37 9.41 -10.02
C CYS A 3 4.53 10.33 -9.11
N PHE A 4 3.88 9.79 -8.09
CA PHE A 4 3.17 10.56 -7.09
C PHE A 4 3.08 9.77 -5.79
N VAL A 5 2.69 10.44 -4.70
CA VAL A 5 2.40 9.80 -3.42
C VAL A 5 0.90 9.70 -3.28
N HIS A 6 0.38 8.51 -2.96
CA HIS A 6 -1.05 8.32 -2.73
C HIS A 6 -1.54 9.22 -1.59
N PRO A 7 -2.80 9.67 -1.63
CA PRO A 7 -3.37 10.44 -0.55
C PRO A 7 -3.41 9.64 0.75
N GLU A 8 -3.33 10.35 1.88
CA GLU A 8 -3.37 9.76 3.23
C GLU A 8 -4.62 8.89 3.47
N LYS A 9 -5.74 9.20 2.81
CA LYS A 9 -6.95 8.38 2.87
C LYS A 9 -6.70 6.94 2.39
N ASP A 10 -5.94 6.73 1.33
CA ASP A 10 -5.75 5.41 0.72
C ASP A 10 -4.90 4.51 1.63
N PHE A 11 -3.85 5.08 2.22
CA PHE A 11 -3.06 4.40 3.26
C PHE A 11 -3.91 4.04 4.48
N ASN A 12 -4.87 4.88 4.84
CA ASN A 12 -5.79 4.63 5.94
C ASN A 12 -6.81 3.53 5.63
N VAL A 13 -7.33 3.50 4.40
CA VAL A 13 -8.19 2.41 3.91
C VAL A 13 -7.43 1.08 3.96
N LEU A 14 -6.18 1.06 3.49
CA LEU A 14 -5.32 -0.13 3.57
C LEU A 14 -5.02 -0.52 5.03
N ALA A 15 -4.81 0.45 5.92
CA ALA A 15 -4.60 0.22 7.35
C ALA A 15 -5.83 -0.42 8.01
N LYS A 16 -7.03 0.04 7.65
CA LYS A 16 -8.30 -0.53 8.11
C LYS A 16 -8.44 -1.98 7.64
N TYR A 17 -8.20 -2.24 6.35
CA TYR A 17 -8.21 -3.59 5.80
C TYR A 17 -7.23 -4.52 6.54
N PHE A 18 -5.98 -4.10 6.77
CA PHE A 18 -5.01 -4.92 7.51
C PHE A 18 -5.46 -5.22 8.95
N LYS A 19 -6.09 -4.26 9.63
CA LYS A 19 -6.55 -4.44 11.01
C LYS A 19 -7.79 -5.31 11.12
N GLU A 20 -8.77 -5.06 10.27
CA GLU A 20 -10.12 -5.64 10.39
C GLU A 20 -10.23 -6.98 9.66
N GLU A 21 -9.72 -7.05 8.43
CA GLU A 21 -9.82 -8.26 7.61
C GLU A 21 -8.68 -9.23 7.92
N LEU A 22 -7.42 -8.75 7.89
CA LEU A 22 -6.26 -9.62 8.13
C LEU A 22 -5.96 -9.84 9.63
N GLY A 23 -6.63 -9.12 10.53
CA GLY A 23 -6.41 -9.23 11.98
C GLY A 23 -5.00 -8.81 12.43
N VAL A 24 -4.32 -7.95 11.66
CA VAL A 24 -2.95 -7.52 11.95
C VAL A 24 -2.93 -6.52 13.10
N GLY A 25 -2.03 -6.75 14.06
CA GLY A 25 -1.91 -5.90 15.26
C GLY A 25 -1.58 -4.44 14.92
N ALA A 26 -2.25 -3.50 15.59
CA ALA A 26 -2.19 -2.06 15.29
C ALA A 26 -0.76 -1.47 15.18
N ASN A 27 0.15 -1.86 16.08
CA ASN A 27 1.54 -1.39 16.05
C ASN A 27 2.29 -1.85 14.80
N PHE A 28 2.01 -3.06 14.33
CA PHE A 28 2.61 -3.57 13.10
C PHE A 28 1.98 -2.90 11.88
N THR A 29 0.65 -2.73 11.86
CA THR A 29 -0.06 -2.00 10.81
C THR A 29 0.50 -0.59 10.62
N GLN A 30 0.67 0.18 11.71
CA GLN A 30 1.26 1.52 11.64
C GLN A 30 2.63 1.49 10.96
N ARG A 31 3.53 0.61 11.43
CA ARG A 31 4.88 0.50 10.86
C ARG A 31 4.87 0.09 9.40
N LEU A 32 3.94 -0.79 9.02
CA LEU A 32 3.80 -1.23 7.63
C LEU A 32 3.37 -0.08 6.74
N ILE A 33 2.32 0.64 7.13
CA ILE A 33 1.82 1.80 6.39
C ILE A 33 2.86 2.91 6.28
N ASP A 34 3.55 3.22 7.38
CA ASP A 34 4.64 4.21 7.36
C ASP A 34 5.76 3.82 6.39
N ASN A 35 6.10 2.53 6.31
CA ASN A 35 7.10 2.07 5.36
C ASN A 35 6.62 2.21 3.91
N LEU A 36 5.37 1.81 3.61
CA LEU A 36 4.80 1.94 2.27
C LEU A 36 4.79 3.40 1.81
N PHE A 37 4.31 4.31 2.66
CA PHE A 37 4.30 5.74 2.39
C PHE A 37 5.70 6.31 2.16
N ARG A 38 6.66 5.94 3.02
CA ARG A 38 8.05 6.39 2.88
C ARG A 38 8.68 5.93 1.57
N PHE A 39 8.35 4.74 1.09
CA PHE A 39 8.89 4.25 -0.19
C PHE A 39 8.40 5.12 -1.35
N GLU A 40 7.14 5.54 -1.37
CA GLU A 40 6.61 6.45 -2.39
C GLU A 40 7.24 7.84 -2.31
N VAL A 41 7.33 8.41 -1.11
CA VAL A 41 7.99 9.71 -0.88
C VAL A 41 9.43 9.67 -1.38
N MET A 42 10.17 8.61 -1.05
CA MET A 42 11.55 8.45 -1.53
C MET A 42 11.63 8.38 -3.06
N SER A 43 10.67 7.70 -3.70
CA SER A 43 10.61 7.60 -5.16
C SER A 43 10.29 8.94 -5.82
N CYS A 44 9.30 9.67 -5.28
CA CYS A 44 8.91 11.01 -5.77
C CYS A 44 10.05 12.01 -5.61
N ASN A 45 10.65 12.06 -4.41
CA ASN A 45 11.80 12.92 -4.14
C ASN A 45 12.96 12.63 -5.10
N HIS A 46 13.27 11.35 -5.34
CA HIS A 46 14.33 11.00 -6.27
C HIS A 46 14.01 11.44 -7.70
N ARG A 47 12.78 11.23 -8.15
CA ARG A 47 12.39 11.50 -9.53
C ARG A 47 12.29 12.99 -9.84
N TYR A 48 11.75 13.78 -8.92
CA TYR A 48 11.44 15.20 -9.15
C TYR A 48 12.40 16.16 -8.45
N GLY A 49 13.35 15.65 -7.65
CA GLY A 49 14.22 16.49 -6.84
C GLY A 49 13.47 17.22 -5.72
N GLU A 50 12.31 16.68 -5.31
CA GLU A 50 11.55 17.19 -4.18
C GLU A 50 12.23 16.84 -2.86
N ASN A 51 11.89 17.58 -1.81
CA ASN A 51 12.38 17.38 -0.45
C ASN A 51 11.20 17.23 0.52
N ASP A 52 10.29 16.30 0.22
CA ASP A 52 9.28 15.90 1.18
C ASP A 52 9.94 15.03 2.27
N ASP A 53 9.96 15.55 3.49
CA ASP A 53 10.60 14.92 4.65
C ASP A 53 9.62 14.12 5.52
N ARG A 54 8.36 14.00 5.10
CA ARG A 54 7.34 13.24 5.83
C ARG A 54 7.74 11.76 5.90
N LYS A 55 7.67 11.21 7.11
CA LYS A 55 8.07 9.83 7.40
C LYS A 55 6.92 8.93 7.79
N SER A 56 5.72 9.48 7.95
CA SER A 56 4.59 8.74 8.50
C SER A 56 3.29 9.32 8.00
N VAL A 57 2.29 8.46 8.00
CA VAL A 57 0.90 8.82 7.75
C VAL A 57 0.17 8.87 9.09
N PHE A 58 -0.72 9.85 9.27
CA PHE A 58 -1.58 9.85 10.43
C PHE A 58 -2.69 8.82 10.25
N LEU A 59 -2.63 7.73 11.01
CA LEU A 59 -3.72 6.76 11.02
C LEU A 59 -4.95 7.36 11.71
N TYR A 60 -6.06 7.40 10.98
CA TYR A 60 -7.34 7.92 11.43
C TYR A 60 -7.85 7.11 12.63
N GLN A 61 -8.59 7.81 13.50
CA GLN A 61 -9.20 7.25 14.69
C GLN A 61 -10.64 7.75 14.83
N GLY A 62 -11.42 7.11 15.69
CA GLY A 62 -12.80 7.54 15.97
C GLY A 62 -13.68 7.49 14.72
N ASP A 63 -14.46 8.55 14.50
CA ASP A 63 -15.45 8.58 13.43
C ASP A 63 -14.79 8.63 12.04
N ALA A 64 -13.69 9.39 11.87
CA ALA A 64 -12.95 9.42 10.62
C ALA A 64 -12.43 8.03 10.19
N TYR A 65 -12.10 7.16 11.13
CA TYR A 65 -11.72 5.76 10.85
C TYR A 65 -12.93 4.90 10.49
N ARG A 66 -14.07 5.11 11.16
CA ARG A 66 -15.30 4.36 10.89
C ARG A 66 -15.86 4.68 9.51
N GLU A 67 -15.74 5.94 9.09
CA GLU A 67 -16.16 6.46 7.79
C GLU A 67 -15.25 6.02 6.63
N LEU A 68 -14.08 5.43 6.91
CA LEU A 68 -13.24 4.86 5.85
C LEU A 68 -13.97 3.73 5.12
N ASP A 69 -13.80 3.70 3.80
CA ASP A 69 -14.34 2.65 2.96
C ASP A 69 -13.78 1.28 3.39
N SER A 70 -14.66 0.28 3.52
CA SER A 70 -14.25 -1.11 3.62
C SER A 70 -14.00 -1.64 2.22
N ILE A 71 -12.83 -2.26 2.01
CA ILE A 71 -12.38 -2.70 0.69
C ILE A 71 -12.23 -4.22 0.65
N THR A 72 -12.36 -4.80 -0.54
CA THR A 72 -12.14 -6.23 -0.74
C THR A 72 -10.65 -6.56 -0.75
N SER A 73 -10.31 -7.85 -0.67
CA SER A 73 -8.91 -8.30 -0.83
C SER A 73 -8.33 -7.96 -2.20
N ILE A 74 -9.15 -7.96 -3.26
CA ILE A 74 -8.72 -7.56 -4.60
C ILE A 74 -8.43 -6.06 -4.67
N ASP A 75 -9.28 -5.23 -4.06
CA ASP A 75 -9.04 -3.79 -3.95
C ASP A 75 -7.74 -3.49 -3.19
N ALA A 76 -7.49 -4.21 -2.09
CA ALA A 76 -6.27 -4.06 -1.31
C ALA A 76 -5.02 -4.44 -2.11
N LEU A 77 -5.10 -5.52 -2.90
CA LEU A 77 -4.04 -5.94 -3.81
C LEU A 77 -3.79 -4.90 -4.91
N LYS A 78 -4.84 -4.36 -5.51
CA LYS A 78 -4.72 -3.34 -6.56
C LYS A 78 -4.11 -2.05 -6.04
N LEU A 79 -4.53 -1.60 -4.85
CA LEU A 79 -3.93 -0.45 -4.19
C LEU A 79 -2.44 -0.69 -3.87
N LEU A 80 -2.09 -1.89 -3.40
CA LEU A 80 -0.68 -2.26 -3.16
C LEU A 80 0.15 -2.26 -4.45
N ASP A 81 -0.41 -2.74 -5.57
CA ASP A 81 0.27 -2.69 -6.86
C ASP A 81 0.45 -1.26 -7.37
N GLY A 82 -0.52 -0.38 -7.13
CA GLY A 82 -0.41 1.06 -7.34
C GLY A 82 0.77 1.66 -6.57
N ILE A 83 0.82 1.44 -5.25
CA ILE A 83 1.93 1.93 -4.39
C ILE A 83 3.27 1.36 -4.86
N LYS A 84 3.33 0.07 -5.18
CA LYS A 84 4.53 -0.60 -5.68
C LYS A 84 5.03 0.03 -6.98
N LEU A 85 4.12 0.37 -7.89
CA LEU A 85 4.44 1.05 -9.16
C LEU A 85 5.07 2.42 -8.89
N GLN A 86 4.53 3.19 -7.94
CA GLN A 86 5.11 4.49 -7.57
C GLN A 86 6.49 4.37 -6.93
N CYS A 87 6.78 3.26 -6.27
CA CYS A 87 8.09 2.98 -5.68
C CYS A 87 9.21 2.66 -6.70
N SER A 88 8.90 2.54 -8.00
CA SER A 88 9.84 2.06 -9.03
C SER A 88 11.07 2.95 -9.29
N ASN A 89 11.06 4.21 -8.86
CA ASN A 89 12.16 5.17 -9.03
C ASN A 89 13.03 5.32 -7.77
N ILE A 90 13.07 4.32 -6.88
CA ILE A 90 14.03 4.33 -5.77
C ILE A 90 15.44 4.15 -6.32
N SER A 91 16.34 5.07 -6.02
CA SER A 91 17.69 5.14 -6.60
C SER A 91 18.63 4.00 -6.22
N SER A 92 18.33 3.27 -5.15
CA SER A 92 19.19 2.20 -4.63
C SER A 92 18.58 0.84 -4.95
N ASP A 93 19.25 0.07 -5.82
CA ASP A 93 18.83 -1.28 -6.20
C ASP A 93 18.64 -2.19 -4.98
N LYS A 94 19.58 -2.14 -4.03
CA LYS A 94 19.51 -2.92 -2.79
C LYS A 94 18.30 -2.54 -1.93
N LEU A 95 17.90 -1.27 -1.93
CA LEU A 95 16.71 -0.84 -1.23
C LEU A 95 15.45 -1.28 -1.99
N LEU A 96 15.45 -1.12 -3.31
CA LEU A 96 14.34 -1.52 -4.19
C LEU A 96 14.04 -3.02 -4.08
N GLU A 97 15.06 -3.87 -4.03
CA GLU A 97 14.90 -5.31 -3.77
C GLU A 97 14.21 -5.60 -2.44
N LYS A 98 14.59 -4.87 -1.38
CA LYS A 98 13.96 -5.01 -0.06
C LYS A 98 12.50 -4.54 -0.09
N VAL A 99 12.22 -3.45 -0.79
CA VAL A 99 10.87 -2.92 -0.99
C VAL A 99 10.00 -3.97 -1.68
N TYR A 100 10.44 -4.52 -2.81
CA TYR A 100 9.71 -5.57 -3.51
C TYR A 100 9.55 -6.85 -2.71
N SER A 101 10.54 -7.21 -1.89
CA SER A 101 10.41 -8.34 -0.95
C SER A 101 9.33 -8.11 0.10
N ILE A 102 9.16 -6.86 0.58
CA ILE A 102 8.08 -6.48 1.50
C ILE A 102 6.73 -6.59 0.77
N PHE A 103 6.58 -5.97 -0.39
CA PHE A 103 5.34 -6.06 -1.19
C PHE A 103 4.95 -7.52 -1.46
N ARG A 104 5.90 -8.35 -1.90
CA ARG A 104 5.64 -9.77 -2.16
C ARG A 104 5.09 -10.49 -0.93
N LYS A 105 5.67 -10.26 0.26
CA LYS A 105 5.20 -10.90 1.50
C LYS A 105 3.79 -10.44 1.89
N ILE A 106 3.47 -9.17 1.68
CA ILE A 106 2.12 -8.64 1.95
C ILE A 106 1.12 -9.29 0.99
N VAL A 107 1.43 -9.28 -0.31
CA VAL A 107 0.59 -9.89 -1.36
C VAL A 107 0.37 -11.37 -1.10
N GLU A 108 1.44 -12.15 -0.86
CA GLU A 108 1.35 -13.56 -0.50
C GLU A 108 0.45 -13.77 0.73
N GLY A 109 0.61 -12.93 1.76
CA GLY A 109 -0.24 -12.97 2.95
C GLY A 109 -1.72 -12.78 2.66
N ILE A 110 -2.07 -11.78 1.83
CA ILE A 110 -3.46 -11.50 1.43
C ILE A 110 -4.02 -12.64 0.60
N LEU A 111 -3.27 -13.13 -0.39
CA LEU A 111 -3.68 -14.21 -1.28
C LEU A 111 -3.97 -15.49 -0.50
N HIS A 112 -3.08 -15.86 0.42
CA HIS A 112 -3.27 -17.03 1.28
C HIS A 112 -4.45 -16.86 2.24
N HIS A 113 -4.60 -15.69 2.87
CA HIS A 113 -5.69 -15.43 3.79
C HIS A 113 -7.06 -15.47 3.10
N SER A 114 -7.14 -14.91 1.89
CA SER A 114 -8.38 -14.75 1.13
C SER A 114 -8.66 -15.89 0.16
N ASN A 115 -7.80 -16.92 0.12
CA ASN A 115 -7.85 -18.03 -0.82
C ASN A 115 -7.95 -17.58 -2.29
N LEU A 116 -7.18 -16.55 -2.66
CA LEU A 116 -7.11 -15.99 -4.01
C LEU A 116 -5.95 -16.59 -4.82
N SER A 117 -6.08 -16.55 -6.15
CA SER A 117 -5.04 -16.99 -7.08
C SER A 117 -3.85 -16.02 -7.09
N TYR A 118 -2.66 -16.55 -7.36
CA TYR A 118 -1.48 -15.74 -7.68
C TYR A 118 -1.64 -14.89 -8.95
N GLU A 119 -2.59 -15.25 -9.81
CA GLU A 119 -2.96 -14.48 -11.01
C GLU A 119 -4.13 -13.51 -10.74
N TYR A 120 -4.22 -12.98 -9.52
CA TYR A 120 -5.29 -12.06 -9.10
C TYR A 120 -5.38 -10.83 -10.00
N ASP A 121 -4.26 -10.36 -10.54
CA ASP A 121 -4.13 -9.20 -11.42
C ASP A 121 -4.74 -9.41 -12.82
N LYS A 122 -5.08 -10.66 -13.16
CA LYS A 122 -5.78 -11.03 -14.40
C LYS A 122 -7.28 -11.27 -14.19
N SER A 123 -7.78 -11.13 -12.97
CA SER A 123 -9.19 -11.33 -12.66
C SER A 123 -10.05 -10.15 -13.13
N GLU A 124 -11.30 -10.42 -13.46
CA GLU A 124 -12.27 -9.37 -13.81
C GLU A 124 -12.52 -8.41 -12.63
N GLU A 125 -12.53 -8.94 -11.40
CA GLU A 125 -12.66 -8.16 -10.16
C GLU A 125 -11.52 -7.14 -10.03
N TYR A 126 -10.30 -7.54 -10.38
CA TYR A 126 -9.15 -6.64 -10.38
C TYR A 126 -9.27 -5.57 -11.46
N GLU A 127 -9.74 -5.92 -12.66
CA GLU A 127 -9.96 -4.93 -13.73
C GLU A 127 -11.02 -3.90 -13.31
N GLN A 128 -12.13 -4.35 -12.72
CA GLN A 128 -13.26 -3.53 -12.29
C GLN A 128 -12.99 -2.68 -11.04
N SER A 129 -12.02 -3.06 -10.21
CA SER A 129 -11.67 -2.30 -9.00
C SER A 129 -11.23 -0.87 -9.35
N VAL A 130 -11.67 0.11 -8.58
CA VAL A 130 -11.39 1.54 -8.82
C VAL A 130 -10.16 2.06 -8.07
N TRP A 131 -9.56 1.24 -7.22
CA TRP A 131 -8.40 1.62 -6.41
C TRP A 131 -7.13 1.52 -7.26
N MET A 132 -6.35 2.60 -7.35
CA MET A 132 -5.08 2.66 -8.10
C MET A 132 -4.09 3.60 -7.44
#